data_AF-A0A378RNI4-F1
#
_entry.id   AF-A0A378RNI4-F1
#
_cell.length_a   1.000
_cell.length_b   1.000
_cell.length_c   1.000
_cell.angle_alpha   90.00
_cell.angle_beta   90.00
_cell.angle_gamma   90.00
#
_symmetry.space_group_name_H-M   'P 1'
#
loop_
_entity.id
_entity.type
_entity.pdbx_description
1 polymer ?
#
loop_
_entity_poly.entity_id
_entity_poly.type
_entity_poly.pdbx_seq_one_letter_code
_entity_poly.pdbx_strand_id
1 'polypeptide(L)'
;MSDTCINHLERYWKTLTVSSNEKFNQENYLEALEGYKEALYRAEVLNNHWELCMRLKIPIIQVYIISCNNLAHTHEELQELHQAHAYLKRVIYFLIHLVEHIAISTESIQGDLKQALLAYADFKQRTQFYPSEDTTLDRLIQTLPR
;
A
#
# COMPACT_ATOMS: atom_id res chain seq x y z
N MET A 1 -1.59 -23.58 -1.32
CA MET A 1 -2.90 -23.11 -0.81
C MET A 1 -3.94 -23.32 -1.91
N SER A 2 -5.20 -23.70 -1.62
CA SER A 2 -6.22 -23.99 -2.66
C SER A 2 -6.91 -22.70 -3.17
N ASP A 3 -7.58 -22.78 -4.32
CA ASP A 3 -8.37 -21.67 -4.89
C ASP A 3 -9.41 -21.14 -3.89
N THR A 4 -10.08 -22.04 -3.16
CA THR A 4 -11.05 -21.67 -2.11
C THR A 4 -10.39 -20.89 -0.99
N CYS A 5 -9.20 -21.30 -0.55
CA CYS A 5 -8.46 -20.60 0.51
C CYS A 5 -8.01 -19.21 0.06
N ILE A 6 -7.51 -19.06 -1.16
CA ILE A 6 -7.09 -17.76 -1.70
C ILE A 6 -8.27 -16.80 -1.85
N ASN A 7 -9.41 -17.28 -2.37
CA ASN A 7 -10.63 -16.47 -2.43
C ASN A 7 -11.15 -16.10 -1.04
N HIS A 8 -10.98 -16.98 -0.05
CA HIS A 8 -11.37 -16.68 1.33
C HIS A 8 -10.48 -15.59 1.93
N LEU A 9 -9.16 -15.63 1.70
CA LEU A 9 -8.24 -14.58 2.13
C LEU A 9 -8.59 -13.22 1.50
N GLU A 10 -8.91 -13.20 0.22
CA GLU A 10 -9.31 -11.97 -0.48
C GLU A 10 -10.61 -11.38 0.08
N ARG A 11 -11.62 -12.21 0.32
CA ARG A 11 -12.86 -11.77 0.96
C ARG A 11 -12.62 -11.29 2.39
N TYR A 12 -11.78 -11.98 3.14
CA TYR A 12 -11.49 -11.61 4.51
C TYR A 12 -10.74 -10.28 4.58
N TRP A 13 -9.75 -10.08 3.69
CA TRP A 13 -9.11 -8.78 3.48
C TRP A 13 -10.14 -7.67 3.23
N LYS A 14 -11.09 -7.86 2.30
CA LYS A 14 -12.16 -6.88 2.04
C LYS A 14 -12.97 -6.55 3.29
N THR A 15 -13.39 -7.58 4.05
CA THR A 15 -14.17 -7.39 5.27
C THR A 15 -13.39 -6.57 6.31
N LEU A 16 -12.11 -6.88 6.51
CA LEU A 16 -11.22 -6.13 7.41
C LEU A 16 -11.09 -4.68 6.96
N THR A 17 -10.83 -4.44 5.67
CA THR A 17 -10.69 -3.09 5.12
C THR A 17 -11.97 -2.28 5.28
N VAL A 18 -13.15 -2.84 4.95
CA VAL A 18 -14.43 -2.15 5.09
C VAL A 18 -14.72 -1.80 6.54
N SER A 19 -14.59 -2.76 7.46
CA SER A 19 -14.83 -2.52 8.88
C SER A 19 -13.83 -1.51 9.47
N SER A 20 -12.57 -1.53 9.03
CA SER A 20 -11.55 -0.58 9.48
C SER A 20 -11.81 0.82 8.92
N ASN A 21 -12.30 0.94 7.69
CA ASN A 21 -12.72 2.23 7.12
C ASN A 21 -13.87 2.84 7.92
N GLU A 22 -14.83 2.04 8.38
CA GLU A 22 -15.91 2.53 9.26
C GLU A 22 -15.35 3.08 10.58
N LYS A 23 -14.38 2.39 11.18
CA LYS A 23 -13.71 2.85 12.40
C LYS A 23 -12.90 4.13 12.16
N PHE A 24 -12.16 4.19 11.06
CA PHE A 24 -11.39 5.37 10.66
C PHE A 24 -12.30 6.59 10.48
N ASN A 25 -13.42 6.43 9.78
CA ASN A 25 -14.40 7.50 9.57
C ASN A 25 -15.11 7.95 10.86
N GLN A 26 -15.08 7.13 11.90
CA GLN A 26 -15.57 7.45 13.25
C GLN A 26 -14.46 8.04 14.14
N GLU A 27 -13.31 8.41 13.56
CA GLU A 27 -12.10 8.90 14.25
C GLU A 27 -11.53 7.89 15.26
N ASN A 28 -11.94 6.62 15.17
CA ASN A 28 -11.43 5.55 16.01
C ASN A 28 -10.18 4.92 15.38
N TYR A 29 -9.13 5.73 15.31
CA TYR A 29 -7.91 5.43 14.57
C TYR A 29 -7.15 4.23 15.14
N LEU A 30 -7.18 4.00 16.44
CA LEU A 30 -6.50 2.84 17.05
C LEU A 30 -7.17 1.52 16.67
N GLU A 31 -8.50 1.45 16.68
CA GLU A 31 -9.20 0.25 16.22
C GLU A 31 -9.07 0.05 14.70
N ALA A 32 -9.13 1.14 13.93
CA ALA A 32 -8.88 1.09 12.50
C ALA A 32 -7.47 0.57 12.18
N LEU A 33 -6.47 1.03 12.94
CA LEU A 33 -5.07 0.63 12.78
C LEU A 33 -4.90 -0.88 12.95
N GLU A 34 -5.48 -1.48 13.99
CA GLU A 34 -5.40 -2.92 14.22
C GLU A 34 -6.06 -3.73 13.09
N GLY A 35 -7.23 -3.30 12.63
CA GLY A 35 -7.90 -3.95 11.50
C GLY A 35 -7.13 -3.81 10.17
N TYR A 36 -6.49 -2.67 9.93
CA TYR A 36 -5.63 -2.47 8.75
C TYR A 36 -4.33 -3.26 8.81
N LYS A 37 -3.72 -3.45 9.99
CA LYS A 37 -2.54 -4.32 10.15
C LYS A 37 -2.88 -5.76 9.76
N GLU A 38 -4.04 -6.24 10.23
CA GLU A 38 -4.54 -7.56 9.89
C GLU A 38 -4.87 -7.67 8.39
N ALA A 39 -5.44 -6.63 7.78
CA ALA A 39 -5.65 -6.57 6.33
C ALA A 39 -4.32 -6.66 5.57
N LEU A 40 -3.30 -5.89 5.96
CA LEU A 40 -1.97 -5.96 5.34
C LEU A 40 -1.37 -7.38 5.44
N TYR A 41 -1.52 -8.05 6.58
CA TYR A 41 -1.07 -9.44 6.72
C TYR A 41 -1.71 -10.36 5.67
N ARG A 42 -3.02 -10.20 5.39
CA ARG A 42 -3.70 -10.96 4.32
C ARG A 42 -3.18 -10.58 2.94
N ALA A 43 -2.92 -9.30 2.68
CA ALA A 43 -2.33 -8.83 1.43
C ALA A 43 -0.93 -9.42 1.17
N GLU A 44 -0.08 -9.51 2.19
CA GLU A 44 1.25 -10.12 2.11
C GLU A 44 1.16 -11.62 1.80
N VAL A 45 0.23 -12.34 2.44
CA VAL A 45 -0.01 -13.77 2.12
C VAL A 45 -0.48 -13.94 0.67
N LEU A 46 -1.35 -13.08 0.17
CA LEU A 46 -1.79 -13.11 -1.24
C LEU A 46 -0.65 -12.84 -2.22
N ASN A 47 0.27 -11.92 -1.88
CA ASN A 47 1.45 -11.63 -2.70
C ASN A 47 2.42 -12.81 -2.81
N ASN A 48 2.51 -13.67 -1.78
CA ASN A 48 3.28 -14.92 -1.84
C ASN A 48 2.64 -16.00 -2.73
N HIS A 49 1.45 -15.75 -3.27
CA HIS A 49 0.71 -16.66 -4.14
C HIS A 49 0.36 -16.01 -5.48
N TRP A 50 1.30 -15.23 -6.03
CA TRP A 50 1.14 -14.39 -7.21
C TRP A 50 0.44 -15.06 -8.41
N GLU A 51 0.96 -16.19 -8.90
CA GLU A 51 0.42 -16.90 -10.06
C GLU A 51 -1.03 -17.35 -9.86
N LEU A 52 -1.33 -17.84 -8.65
CA LEU A 52 -2.65 -18.30 -8.29
C LEU A 52 -3.64 -17.13 -8.24
N CYS A 53 -3.23 -16.01 -7.65
CA CYS A 53 -4.01 -14.78 -7.61
C CYS A 53 -4.26 -14.21 -9.02
N MET A 54 -3.26 -14.22 -9.91
CA MET A 54 -3.45 -13.80 -11.30
C MET A 54 -4.47 -14.69 -12.02
N ARG A 55 -4.37 -16.02 -11.87
CA ARG A 55 -5.34 -16.98 -12.46
C ARG A 55 -6.76 -16.73 -11.95
N LEU A 56 -6.91 -16.41 -10.66
CA LEU A 56 -8.18 -16.11 -10.01
C LEU A 56 -8.65 -14.66 -10.23
N LYS A 57 -7.90 -13.83 -10.97
CA LYS A 57 -8.18 -12.41 -11.24
C LYS A 57 -8.28 -11.57 -9.96
N ILE A 58 -7.51 -11.91 -8.94
CA ILE A 58 -7.41 -11.13 -7.71
C ILE A 58 -6.42 -9.97 -7.96
N PRO A 59 -6.81 -8.71 -7.72
CA PRO A 59 -5.98 -7.55 -7.98
C PRO A 59 -4.92 -7.34 -6.88
N ILE A 60 -3.98 -8.27 -6.75
CA ILE A 60 -3.00 -8.33 -5.64
C ILE A 60 -2.15 -7.07 -5.46
N ILE A 61 -1.77 -6.41 -6.56
CA ILE A 61 -1.04 -5.14 -6.52
C ILE A 61 -1.86 -4.10 -5.76
N GLN A 62 -3.12 -3.93 -6.16
CA GLN A 62 -4.02 -2.95 -5.55
C GLN A 62 -4.37 -3.31 -4.10
N VAL A 63 -4.57 -4.59 -3.81
CA VAL A 63 -4.78 -5.09 -2.44
C VAL A 63 -3.62 -4.69 -1.52
N TYR A 64 -2.38 -4.80 -1.98
CA TYR A 64 -1.21 -4.39 -1.22
C TYR A 64 -1.12 -2.86 -1.07
N ILE A 65 -1.25 -2.11 -2.17
CA ILE A 65 -1.21 -0.63 -2.18
C ILE A 65 -2.23 -0.06 -1.20
N ILE A 66 -3.49 -0.50 -1.29
CA ILE A 66 -4.59 -0.03 -0.42
C ILE A 66 -4.26 -0.31 1.05
N SER A 67 -3.75 -1.51 1.35
CA SER A 67 -3.41 -1.88 2.73
C SER A 67 -2.32 -0.98 3.33
N CYS A 68 -1.27 -0.70 2.56
CA CYS A 68 -0.20 0.21 3.02
C CYS A 68 -0.68 1.65 3.12
N ASN A 69 -1.46 2.15 2.16
CA ASN A 69 -1.96 3.53 2.20
C ASN A 69 -2.92 3.77 3.37
N ASN A 70 -3.80 2.81 3.67
CA ASN A 70 -4.67 2.91 4.84
C ASN A 70 -3.88 2.99 6.15
N LEU A 71 -2.82 2.18 6.28
CA LEU A 71 -1.92 2.27 7.43
C LEU A 71 -1.18 3.61 7.45
N ALA A 72 -0.70 4.08 6.30
CA ALA A 72 -0.02 5.37 6.21
C ALA A 72 -0.91 6.52 6.71
N HIS A 73 -2.13 6.62 6.17
CA HIS A 73 -3.09 7.65 6.57
C HIS A 73 -3.53 7.52 8.03
N THR A 74 -3.70 6.30 8.55
CA THR A 74 -4.02 6.11 9.97
C THR A 74 -2.89 6.57 10.88
N HIS A 75 -1.63 6.32 10.50
CA HIS A 75 -0.49 6.85 11.22
C HIS A 75 -0.35 8.38 11.09
N GLU A 76 -0.75 8.98 9.97
CA GLU A 76 -0.83 10.46 9.84
C GLU A 76 -1.82 11.05 10.85
N GLU A 77 -3.03 10.50 10.95
CA GLU A 77 -4.05 10.94 11.92
C GLU A 77 -3.57 10.80 13.37
N LEU A 78 -2.82 9.74 13.66
CA LEU A 78 -2.20 9.49 14.97
C LEU A 78 -0.92 10.33 15.23
N GLN A 79 -0.50 11.19 14.29
CA GLN A 79 0.74 11.97 14.35
C GLN A 79 2.03 11.12 14.39
N GLU A 80 1.95 9.86 13.97
CA GLU A 80 3.06 8.90 13.92
C GLU A 80 3.78 8.96 12.56
N LEU A 81 4.31 10.14 12.21
CA LEU A 81 4.80 10.45 10.86
C LEU A 81 5.89 9.50 10.34
N HIS A 82 6.74 8.96 11.22
CA HIS A 82 7.74 7.96 10.85
C HIS A 82 7.09 6.67 10.32
N GLN A 83 5.99 6.22 10.92
CA GLN A 83 5.29 5.02 10.47
C GLN A 83 4.52 5.29 9.18
N ALA A 84 3.86 6.45 9.08
CA ALA A 84 3.19 6.87 7.85
C ALA A 84 4.14 6.86 6.64
N HIS A 85 5.30 7.49 6.82
CA HIS A 85 6.40 7.52 5.86
C HIS A 85 6.88 6.12 5.46
N ALA A 86 7.10 5.23 6.44
CA ALA A 86 7.55 3.87 6.19
C ALA A 86 6.58 3.09 5.30
N TYR A 87 5.26 3.20 5.53
CA TYR A 87 4.27 2.52 4.70
C TYR A 87 4.17 3.07 3.27
N LEU A 88 4.29 4.38 3.08
CA LEU A 88 4.36 4.97 1.73
C LEU A 88 5.59 4.48 0.97
N LYS A 89 6.75 4.41 1.63
CA LYS A 89 7.99 3.84 1.03
C LYS A 89 7.83 2.38 0.67
N ARG A 90 7.15 1.58 1.50
CA ARG A 90 6.88 0.17 1.22
C ARG A 90 6.11 0.00 -0.10
N VAL A 91 5.15 0.86 -0.40
CA VAL A 91 4.43 0.83 -1.68
C VAL A 91 5.38 1.11 -2.85
N ILE A 92 6.20 2.15 -2.76
CA ILE A 92 7.14 2.53 -3.81
C ILE A 92 8.14 1.40 -4.08
N TYR A 93 8.75 0.85 -3.03
CA TYR A 93 9.73 -0.23 -3.18
C TYR A 93 9.10 -1.53 -3.71
N PHE A 94 7.88 -1.84 -3.28
CA PHE A 94 7.13 -2.96 -3.82
C PHE A 94 6.92 -2.80 -5.34
N LEU A 95 6.48 -1.64 -5.80
CA LEU A 95 6.25 -1.38 -7.22
C LEU A 95 7.55 -1.37 -8.04
N ILE A 96 8.64 -0.81 -7.53
CA ILE A 96 9.96 -0.89 -8.17
C ILE A 96 10.39 -2.35 -8.32
N HIS A 97 10.27 -3.15 -7.26
CA HIS A 97 10.59 -4.57 -7.31
C HIS A 97 9.77 -5.31 -8.37
N LEU A 98 8.48 -5.00 -8.51
CA LEU A 98 7.64 -5.59 -9.56
C LEU A 98 8.10 -5.21 -10.97
N VAL A 99 8.43 -3.93 -11.21
CA VAL A 99 8.95 -3.47 -12.51
C VAL A 99 10.26 -4.16 -12.89
N GLU A 100 11.15 -4.35 -11.92
CA GLU A 100 12.48 -4.92 -12.14
C GLU A 100 12.46 -6.44 -12.32
N HIS A 101 11.52 -7.14 -11.66
CA HIS A 101 11.61 -8.59 -11.50
C HIS A 101 10.40 -9.40 -11.96
N ILE A 102 9.23 -8.78 -12.15
CA ILE A 102 8.03 -9.51 -12.57
C ILE A 102 7.58 -9.02 -13.94
N ALA A 103 7.59 -9.93 -14.92
CA ALA A 103 7.21 -9.69 -16.32
C ALA A 103 5.69 -9.47 -16.50
N ILE A 104 5.13 -8.50 -15.79
CA ILE A 104 3.75 -8.04 -15.93
C ILE A 104 3.74 -6.83 -16.86
N SER A 105 2.59 -6.56 -17.48
CA SER A 105 2.34 -5.33 -18.25
C SER A 105 2.82 -4.10 -17.48
N THR A 106 3.94 -3.54 -17.95
CA THR A 106 4.70 -2.48 -17.31
C THR A 106 3.93 -1.17 -17.20
N GLU A 107 2.97 -0.91 -18.11
CA GLU A 107 2.21 0.34 -18.11
C GLU A 107 1.34 0.52 -16.85
N SER A 108 0.64 -0.54 -16.41
CA SER A 108 -0.22 -0.46 -15.23
C SER A 108 0.58 -0.18 -13.94
N ILE A 109 1.72 -0.87 -13.79
CA ILE A 109 2.60 -0.72 -12.62
C ILE A 109 3.30 0.64 -12.62
N GLN A 110 3.69 1.16 -13.80
CA GLN A 110 4.24 2.51 -13.91
C GLN A 110 3.22 3.59 -13.50
N GLY A 111 1.95 3.40 -13.86
CA GLY A 111 0.86 4.26 -13.41
C GLY A 111 0.73 4.26 -11.88
N ASP A 112 0.70 3.07 -11.27
CA ASP A 112 0.65 2.91 -9.81
C ASP A 112 1.88 3.53 -9.12
N LEU A 113 3.08 3.35 -9.68
CA LEU A 113 4.32 3.91 -9.14
C LEU A 113 4.32 5.44 -9.18
N LYS A 114 3.84 6.03 -10.29
CA LYS A 114 3.64 7.47 -10.38
C LYS A 114 2.70 7.96 -9.29
N GLN A 115 1.57 7.29 -9.07
CA GLN A 115 0.62 7.66 -8.01
C GLN A 115 1.24 7.55 -6.61
N ALA A 116 1.99 6.47 -6.34
CA ALA A 116 2.66 6.28 -5.06
C ALA A 116 3.70 7.38 -4.78
N LEU A 117 4.48 7.78 -5.79
CA LEU A 117 5.44 8.89 -5.67
C LEU A 117 4.75 10.24 -5.44
N LEU A 118 3.60 10.48 -6.09
CA LEU A 118 2.81 11.69 -5.86
C LEU A 118 2.22 11.74 -4.45
N ALA A 119 1.64 10.64 -3.96
CA ALA A 119 1.13 10.53 -2.60
C ALA A 119 2.25 10.77 -1.57
N TYR A 120 3.43 10.23 -1.84
CA TYR A 120 4.61 10.45 -1.00
C TYR A 120 5.09 11.91 -1.01
N ALA A 121 5.12 12.57 -2.17
CA ALA A 121 5.46 13.99 -2.28
C ALA A 121 4.47 14.88 -1.53
N ASP A 122 3.16 14.61 -1.68
CA ASP A 122 2.08 15.30 -0.97
C ASP A 122 2.22 15.16 0.54
N PHE A 123 2.44 13.94 1.03
CA PHE A 123 2.71 13.68 2.45
C PHE A 123 3.85 14.56 2.99
N LYS A 124 5.01 14.59 2.31
CA LYS A 124 6.15 15.44 2.73
C LYS A 124 5.78 16.92 2.76
N GLN A 125 5.05 17.39 1.76
CA GLN A 125 4.62 18.79 1.68
C GLN A 125 3.64 19.16 2.79
N ARG A 126 2.62 18.35 3.07
CA ARG A 126 1.61 18.62 4.10
C ARG A 126 2.17 18.53 5.51
N THR A 127 3.01 17.53 5.77
CA THR A 127 3.51 17.23 7.12
C THR A 127 4.82 17.92 7.47
N GLN A 128 5.50 18.50 6.47
CA GLN A 128 6.86 19.04 6.60
C GLN A 128 7.88 18.03 7.16
N PHE A 129 7.62 16.73 6.94
CA PHE A 129 8.49 15.64 7.38
C PHE A 129 9.49 15.27 6.26
N TYR A 130 10.78 15.49 6.52
CA TYR A 130 11.86 15.26 5.54
C TYR A 130 12.99 14.40 6.13
N PRO A 131 12.88 13.07 6.05
CA PRO A 131 13.95 12.16 6.47
C PRO A 131 15.19 12.31 5.60
N SER A 132 16.36 12.28 6.23
CA SER A 132 17.66 12.44 5.54
C SER A 132 17.99 11.31 4.57
N GLU A 133 17.35 10.14 4.73
CA GLU A 133 17.57 8.93 3.93
C GLU A 133 16.87 8.93 2.56
N ASP A 134 16.02 9.91 2.24
CA ASP A 134 15.13 9.86 1.07
C ASP A 134 15.69 10.49 -0.21
N THR A 135 16.99 10.77 -0.24
CA THR A 135 17.65 11.46 -1.37
C THR A 135 17.38 10.80 -2.74
N THR A 136 17.23 9.48 -2.80
CA THR A 136 16.89 8.77 -4.05
C THR A 136 15.43 8.96 -4.45
N LEU A 137 14.50 8.88 -3.50
CA LEU A 137 13.07 9.09 -3.78
C LEU A 137 12.79 10.53 -4.18
N ASP A 138 13.47 11.49 -3.55
CA ASP A 138 13.36 12.91 -3.90
C ASP A 138 13.81 13.18 -5.34
N ARG A 139 14.86 12.51 -5.81
CA ARG A 139 15.28 12.57 -7.22
C ARG A 139 14.24 11.97 -8.15
N LEU A 140 13.63 10.84 -7.79
CA LEU A 140 12.59 10.19 -8.60
C LEU A 140 11.33 11.06 -8.71
N ILE A 141 10.94 11.78 -7.65
CA ILE A 141 9.81 12.72 -7.70
C ILE A 141 10.09 13.86 -8.68
N GLN A 142 11.33 14.37 -8.73
CA GLN A 142 11.72 15.46 -9.62
C GLN A 142 11.66 15.11 -11.11
N THR A 143 11.69 13.82 -11.47
CA THR A 143 11.59 13.38 -12.87
C THR A 143 10.15 13.19 -13.34
N LEU A 144 9.15 13.27 -12.44
CA LEU A 144 7.75 13.13 -12.81
C LEU A 144 7.27 14.37 -13.60
N PRO A 145 6.54 14.17 -14.72
CA PRO A 145 5.94 15.28 -15.44
C PRO A 145 4.88 15.95 -14.56
N ARG A 146 4.98 17.28 -14.46
CA ARG A 146 4.03 18.15 -13.73
C ARG A 146 2.65 18.17 -14.38
#